data_AF-A0A392UYE6-F1
#
_entry.id   AF-A0A392UYE6-F1
#
_cell.length_a   1.000
_cell.length_b   1.000
_cell.length_c   1.000
_cell.angle_alpha   90.00
_cell.angle_beta   90.00
_cell.angle_gamma   90.00
#
_symmetry.space_group_name_H-M   'P 1'
#
loop_
_entity.id
_entity.type
_entity.pdbx_description
1 polymer ?
#
loop_
_entity_poly.entity_id
_entity_poly.type
_entity_poly.pdbx_seq_one_letter_code
_entity_poly.pdbx_strand_id
1 'polypeptide(L)' 'EIIFEAMGCSEENKTTLGTYALREEANHWWKNAKQRIGAGGAVITWEMFKREFLMKYFPADVKNKKVVEFMELK' A
#
# COMPACT_ATOMS: atom_id res chain seq x y z
N GLU A 1 10.13 -5.33 -0.68
CA GLU A 1 9.49 -6.01 -1.82
C GLU A 1 10.05 -7.40 -2.08
N ILE A 2 10.90 -7.90 -1.17
CA ILE A 2 11.54 -9.21 -1.15
C ILE A 2 10.62 -10.36 -1.60
N ILE A 3 9.35 -10.40 -1.17
CA ILE A 3 8.45 -11.47 -1.59
C ILE A 3 8.10 -11.42 -3.09
N PHE A 4 7.92 -10.23 -3.67
CA PHE A 4 7.67 -10.08 -5.11
C PHE A 4 8.93 -10.39 -5.92
N GLU A 5 10.09 -9.98 -5.44
CA GLU A 5 11.39 -10.30 -6.04
C GLU A 5 11.63 -11.82 -6.03
N ALA A 6 11.43 -12.47 -4.89
CA ALA A 6 11.60 -13.91 -4.74
C ALA A 6 10.64 -14.72 -5.64
N MET A 7 9.45 -14.19 -5.90
CA MET A 7 8.46 -14.80 -6.81
C MET A 7 8.70 -14.47 -8.29
N GLY A 8 9.66 -13.61 -8.63
CA GLY A 8 9.85 -13.12 -10.00
C GLY A 8 8.64 -12.34 -10.52
N CYS A 9 7.91 -11.65 -9.64
CA CYS A 9 6.70 -10.92 -9.99
C CYS A 9 7.02 -9.70 -10.85
N SER A 10 6.37 -9.58 -12.01
CA SER A 10 6.46 -8.38 -12.84
C SER A 10 5.81 -7.16 -12.17
N GLU A 11 6.24 -5.96 -12.56
CA GLU A 11 5.71 -4.70 -12.01
C GLU A 11 4.20 -4.56 -12.23
N GLU A 12 3.69 -5.04 -13.37
CA GLU A 12 2.27 -5.00 -13.72
C GLU A 12 1.41 -5.84 -12.77
N ASN A 13 1.99 -6.93 -12.25
CA ASN A 13 1.29 -7.88 -11.37
C ASN A 13 1.38 -7.52 -9.88
N LYS A 14 2.36 -6.69 -9.48
CA LYS A 14 2.58 -6.32 -8.06
C LYS A 14 1.34 -5.70 -7.42
N THR A 15 0.66 -4.75 -8.07
CA THR A 15 -0.56 -4.13 -7.53
C THR A 15 -1.66 -5.16 -7.30
N THR A 16 -1.89 -6.03 -8.27
CA THR A 16 -2.90 -7.07 -8.17
C THR A 16 -2.58 -8.01 -7.00
N LEU A 17 -1.39 -8.61 -6.99
CA LEU A 17 -0.98 -9.57 -5.95
C LEU A 17 -0.86 -8.95 -4.56
N GLY A 18 -0.30 -7.75 -4.44
CA GLY A 18 -0.17 -7.08 -3.14
C GLY A 18 -1.52 -6.70 -2.54
N THR A 19 -2.50 -6.35 -3.37
CA THR A 19 -3.83 -5.98 -2.88
C THR A 19 -4.68 -7.19 -2.50
N TYR A 20 -4.37 -8.39 -3.00
CA TYR A 20 -4.97 -9.65 -2.52
C TYR A 20 -4.64 -9.97 -1.05
N ALA A 21 -3.55 -9.42 -0.51
CA ALA A 21 -3.19 -9.59 0.89
C ALA A 21 -4.04 -8.74 1.85
N LEU A 22 -4.77 -7.73 1.33
CA LEU A 22 -5.61 -6.88 2.16
C LEU A 22 -6.76 -7.68 2.79
N ARG A 23 -7.14 -7.29 4.00
CA ARG A 23 -8.21 -7.92 4.77
C ARG A 23 -9.20 -6.86 5.22
N GLU A 24 -10.45 -7.28 5.40
CA GLU A 24 -11.52 -6.50 6.05
C GLU A 24 -11.61 -5.03 5.58
N GLU A 25 -11.46 -4.07 6.50
CA GLU A 25 -11.57 -2.63 6.25
C GLU A 25 -10.60 -2.17 5.16
N ALA A 26 -9.36 -2.68 5.14
CA ALA A 26 -8.38 -2.31 4.14
C ALA A 26 -8.75 -2.78 2.73
N ASN A 27 -9.38 -3.95 2.61
CA ASN A 27 -9.89 -4.42 1.32
C ASN A 27 -11.09 -3.57 0.85
N HIS A 28 -12.01 -3.23 1.76
CA HIS A 28 -13.15 -2.36 1.43
C HIS A 28 -12.71 -0.96 1.01
N TRP A 29 -11.79 -0.36 1.75
CA TRP A 29 -11.20 0.93 1.41
C TRP A 29 -10.52 0.88 0.04
N TRP A 30 -9.70 -0.14 -0.22
CA TRP A 30 -8.95 -0.23 -1.48
C TRP A 30 -9.86 -0.35 -2.70
N LYS A 31 -10.98 -1.08 -2.62
CA LYS A 31 -11.97 -1.16 -3.72
C LYS A 31 -12.48 0.24 -4.13
N ASN A 32 -12.79 1.08 -3.16
CA ASN A 32 -13.24 2.46 -3.41
C ASN A 32 -12.11 3.35 -3.93
N ALA A 33 -10.92 3.26 -3.31
CA ALA A 33 -9.75 4.02 -3.75
C ALA A 33 -9.37 3.66 -5.20
N LYS A 34 -9.37 2.38 -5.54
CA LYS A 34 -9.06 1.86 -6.88
C LYS A 34 -9.97 2.48 -7.95
N GLN A 35 -11.27 2.61 -7.68
CA GLN A 35 -12.21 3.26 -8.61
C GLN A 35 -11.89 4.74 -8.83
N ARG A 36 -11.58 5.46 -7.75
CA ARG A 36 -11.21 6.89 -7.82
C ARG A 36 -9.90 7.11 -8.57
N ILE A 37 -8.89 6.28 -8.31
CA ILE A 37 -7.54 6.44 -8.86
C ILE A 37 -7.46 5.94 -10.31
N GLY A 38 -8.20 4.87 -10.64
CA GLY A 38 -8.26 4.31 -11.98
C GLY A 38 -9.28 4.99 -12.91
N ALA A 39 -9.91 6.08 -12.46
CA ALA A 39 -10.83 6.85 -13.30
C ALA A 39 -10.12 7.28 -14.60
N GLY A 40 -10.79 7.11 -15.75
CA GLY A 40 -10.21 7.40 -17.06
C GLY A 40 -9.28 6.32 -17.63
N GLY A 41 -9.25 5.12 -17.05
CA GLY A 41 -8.48 3.98 -17.58
C GLY A 41 -7.01 3.98 -17.19
N ALA A 42 -6.61 4.81 -16.20
CA ALA A 42 -5.24 4.86 -15.72
C ALA A 42 -4.82 3.52 -15.10
N VAL A 43 -3.64 3.02 -15.51
CA VAL A 43 -3.02 1.84 -14.89
C VAL A 43 -2.53 2.23 -13.49
N ILE A 44 -3.01 1.51 -12.48
CA ILE A 44 -2.62 1.74 -11.09
C ILE A 44 -1.32 0.98 -10.81
N THR A 45 -0.22 1.71 -10.75
CA THR A 45 1.09 1.13 -10.44
C THR A 45 1.21 0.77 -8.96
N TRP A 46 2.20 -0.08 -8.66
CA TRP A 46 2.48 -0.49 -7.28
C TRP A 46 2.84 0.71 -6.39
N GLU A 47 3.60 1.68 -6.93
CA GLU A 47 3.94 2.91 -6.23
C GLU A 47 2.71 3.76 -5.88
N MET A 48 1.75 3.86 -6.79
CA MET A 48 0.50 4.57 -6.52
C MET A 48 -0.29 3.92 -5.39
N PHE A 49 -0.39 2.58 -5.39
CA PHE A 49 -0.99 1.84 -4.29
C PHE A 49 -0.28 2.13 -2.96
N LYS A 50 1.05 1.98 -2.90
CA LYS A 50 1.85 2.22 -1.68
C LYS A 50 1.63 3.62 -1.13
N ARG A 51 1.63 4.64 -2.00
CA ARG A 51 1.41 6.03 -1.59
C ARG A 51 0.05 6.21 -0.93
N GLU A 52 -1.03 5.75 -1.57
CA GLU A 52 -2.39 5.89 -1.04
C GLU A 52 -2.59 5.09 0.25
N PHE A 53 -2.02 3.88 0.31
CA PHE A 53 -2.07 3.02 1.48
C PHE A 53 -1.36 3.67 2.68
N LEU A 54 -0.14 4.17 2.48
CA LEU A 54 0.62 4.84 3.54
C LEU A 54 -0.04 6.15 3.98
N MET A 55 -0.64 6.91 3.06
CA MET A 55 -1.36 8.12 3.42
C MET A 55 -2.59 7.83 4.30
N LYS A 56 -3.31 6.72 4.03
CA LYS A 56 -4.49 6.32 4.80
C LYS A 56 -4.15 5.72 6.17
N TYR A 57 -3.17 4.81 6.24
CA TYR A 57 -2.90 4.00 7.43
C TYR A 57 -1.67 4.44 8.24
N PHE A 58 -0.76 5.19 7.62
CA PHE A 58 0.43 5.73 8.27
C PHE A 58 0.50 7.27 8.09
N PRO A 59 -0.49 8.01 8.62
CA PRO A 59 -0.44 9.46 8.63
C PRO A 59 0.74 9.97 9.46
N ALA A 60 1.05 11.27 9.35
CA ALA A 60 2.28 11.85 9.90
C ALA A 60 2.40 11.68 11.42
N ASP A 61 1.29 11.79 12.14
CA ASP A 61 1.19 11.56 13.59
C ASP A 61 1.55 10.11 13.96
N VAL A 62 1.01 9.12 13.23
CA VAL A 62 1.34 7.69 13.44
C VAL A 62 2.81 7.44 13.12
N LYS A 63 3.35 8.03 12.04
CA LYS A 63 4.78 7.95 11.70
C LYS A 63 5.66 8.55 12.78
N ASN A 64 5.32 9.74 13.27
CA ASN A 64 6.08 10.42 14.32
C ASN A 64 6.09 9.59 15.61
N LYS A 65 4.94 9.02 15.99
CA LYS A 65 4.86 8.11 17.15
C LYS A 65 5.78 6.91 16.98
N LYS A 66 5.82 6.29 15.79
CA LYS A 66 6.72 5.17 15.50
C LYS A 66 8.20 5.55 15.53
N VAL A 67 8.56 6.77 15.10
CA VAL A 67 9.94 7.27 15.22
C VAL A 67 10.35 7.41 16.68
N VAL A 68 9.48 7.97 17.53
CA VAL A 68 9.75 8.08 18.97
C VAL A 68 9.89 6.70 19.60
N GLU A 69 8.94 5.78 19.35
CA GLU A 69 9.02 4.39 19.83
C GLU A 69 10.35 3.73 19.40
N PHE A 70 10.80 3.97 18.16
CA PHE A 70 12.07 3.42 17.66
C PHE A 70 13.30 4.04 18.34
N MET A 71 13.30 5.33 18.63
CA MET A 71 14.39 5.99 19.36
C MET A 71 14.51 5.48 20.80
N GLU A 72 13.42 5.00 21.38
CA GLU A 72 13.36 4.47 22.74
C GLU A 72 13.70 2.97 22.82
N LEU A 73 13.86 2.28 21.68
CA LEU A 73 14.34 0.90 21.66
C LEU A 73 15.82 0.87 22.08
N LYS A 74 16.11 0.20 23.21
CA LYS A 74 17.47 -0.15 23.63
C LYS A 74 18.06 -1.28 22.78
#